data_AF-A0A2E1B2M0-F1
#
_entry.id   AF-A0A2E1B2M0-F1
#
_cell.length_a   1.000
_cell.length_b   1.000
_cell.length_c   1.000
_cell.angle_alpha   90.00
_cell.angle_beta   90.00
_cell.angle_gamma   90.00
#
_symmetry.space_group_name_H-M   'P 1'
#
loop_
_entity.id
_entity.type
_entity.pdbx_description
1 polymer ?
#
loop_
_entity_poly.entity_id
_entity_poly.type
_entity_poly.pdbx_seq_one_letter_code
_entity_poly.pdbx_strand_id
1 'polypeptide(L)'
;MPKFLRGDPVRKRAGSSWHGIIVGEYSTDLTSEGYCVESLFEKGSVQIYPAAALELITTAKPPTRQEFIDRFVKKMVEVAGERFTDGHSIADYAKEIAPTFFDDPSQRVEGPESCALADIDCWER
;
A
#
# COMPACT_ATOMS: atom_id res chain seq x y z
N MET A 1 20.93 9.50 6.18
CA MET A 1 20.46 8.78 4.98
C MET A 1 19.39 9.64 4.35
N PRO A 2 19.47 9.97 3.06
CA PRO A 2 18.43 10.76 2.40
C PRO A 2 17.10 9.99 2.43
N LYS A 3 16.00 10.71 2.67
CA LYS A 3 14.64 10.15 2.72
C LYS A 3 14.18 9.59 1.38
N PHE A 4 14.62 10.20 0.27
CA PHE A 4 14.32 9.74 -1.09
C PHE A 4 15.60 9.74 -1.93
N LEU A 5 15.62 8.93 -2.97
CA LEU A 5 16.72 8.82 -3.93
C LEU A 5 16.30 9.40 -5.29
N ARG A 6 17.28 9.82 -6.09
CA ARG A 6 17.03 10.16 -7.50
C ARG A 6 16.33 8.99 -8.20
N GLY A 7 15.27 9.29 -8.94
CA GLY A 7 14.43 8.28 -9.60
C GLY A 7 13.21 7.84 -8.78
N ASP A 8 13.14 8.16 -7.48
CA ASP A 8 11.96 7.80 -6.68
C ASP A 8 10.71 8.55 -7.16
N PRO A 9 9.58 7.85 -7.35
CA PRO A 9 8.31 8.50 -7.64
C PRO A 9 7.72 9.06 -6.34
N VAL A 10 7.38 10.34 -6.34
CA VAL A 10 6.86 11.04 -5.18
C VAL A 10 5.65 11.89 -5.52
N ARG A 11 4.83 12.16 -4.51
CA ARG A 11 3.77 13.15 -4.57
C ARG A 11 3.77 14.04 -3.35
N LYS A 12 3.18 15.22 -3.50
CA LYS A 12 2.94 16.12 -2.38
C LYS A 12 1.80 15.57 -1.51
N ARG A 13 1.97 15.62 -0.19
CA ARG A 13 1.00 15.09 0.79
C ARG A 13 -0.29 15.91 0.86
N ALA A 14 -0.18 17.23 0.74
CA ALA A 14 -1.29 18.14 0.98
C ALA A 14 -1.14 19.49 0.24
N GLY A 15 -2.27 20.16 0.03
CA GLY A 15 -2.36 21.43 -0.70
C GLY A 15 -2.32 21.22 -2.22
N SER A 16 -1.61 22.09 -2.94
CA SER A 16 -1.43 21.99 -4.39
C SER A 16 -0.94 20.60 -4.82
N SER A 17 -1.56 20.02 -5.86
CA SER A 17 -1.17 18.70 -6.36
C SER A 17 0.15 18.79 -7.15
N TRP A 18 1.11 17.94 -6.78
CA TRP A 18 2.33 17.72 -7.56
C TRP A 18 2.72 16.24 -7.47
N HIS A 19 2.98 15.62 -8.62
CA HIS A 19 3.38 14.22 -8.75
C HIS A 19 4.53 14.14 -9.73
N GLY A 20 5.57 13.40 -9.37
CA GLY A 20 6.82 13.50 -10.10
C GLY A 20 7.86 12.48 -9.71
N ILE A 21 9.03 12.63 -10.32
CA ILE A 21 10.23 11.85 -10.03
C ILE A 21 11.26 12.76 -9.36
N ILE A 22 11.99 12.24 -8.36
CA ILE A 22 13.13 12.95 -7.78
C ILE A 22 14.24 13.11 -8.83
N VAL A 23 14.59 14.35 -9.16
CA VAL A 23 15.64 14.70 -10.13
C VAL A 23 16.80 15.50 -9.52
N GLY A 24 16.71 15.85 -8.25
CA GLY A 24 17.73 16.60 -7.53
C GLY A 24 17.41 16.80 -6.06
N GLU A 25 18.35 17.41 -5.36
CA GLU A 25 18.31 17.65 -3.92
C GLU A 25 18.79 19.07 -3.62
N TYR A 26 18.29 19.66 -2.53
CA TYR A 26 18.72 20.96 -2.04
C TYR A 26 18.74 20.99 -0.51
N SER A 27 19.53 21.89 0.05
CA SER A 27 19.61 22.13 1.49
C SER A 27 19.81 23.62 1.77
N THR A 28 19.13 24.12 2.79
CA THR A 28 19.15 25.52 3.24
C THR A 28 18.97 25.56 4.75
N ASP A 29 19.20 26.70 5.40
CA ASP A 29 18.97 26.86 6.85
C ASP A 29 17.50 26.58 7.25
N LEU A 30 16.53 26.95 6.40
CA LEU A 30 15.11 26.71 6.66
C LEU A 30 14.69 25.26 6.34
N THR A 31 15.28 24.66 5.31
CA THR A 31 14.97 23.31 4.84
C THR A 31 16.25 22.51 4.76
N SER A 32 16.56 21.79 5.84
CA SER A 32 17.77 20.97 5.94
C SER A 32 17.80 19.82 4.91
N GLU A 33 16.63 19.37 4.47
CA GLU A 33 16.47 18.32 3.46
C GLU A 33 15.30 18.64 2.52
N GLY A 34 15.62 18.85 1.24
CA GLY A 34 14.64 19.15 0.21
C GLY A 34 14.99 18.51 -1.13
N TYR A 35 13.98 18.40 -1.99
CA TYR A 35 14.07 17.66 -3.24
C TYR A 35 13.50 18.43 -4.42
N CYS A 36 14.12 18.25 -5.58
CA CYS A 36 13.64 18.71 -6.88
C CYS A 36 12.82 17.58 -7.52
N VAL A 37 11.59 17.89 -7.90
CA VAL A 37 10.61 16.92 -8.40
C VAL A 37 10.17 17.32 -9.81
N GLU A 38 10.57 16.56 -10.83
CA GLU A 38 10.09 16.74 -12.21
C GLU A 38 8.68 16.17 -12.34
N SER A 39 7.76 16.93 -12.91
CA SER A 39 6.36 16.53 -13.07
C SER A 39 6.19 15.32 -13.99
N LEU A 40 5.30 14.40 -13.60
CA LEU A 40 4.83 13.32 -14.48
C LEU A 40 3.85 13.81 -15.57
N PHE A 41 3.24 14.97 -15.39
CA PHE A 41 2.17 15.49 -16.26
C PHE A 41 2.64 16.63 -17.16
N GLU A 42 3.58 17.46 -16.67
CA GLU A 42 4.16 18.57 -17.42
C GLU A 42 5.68 18.35 -17.62
N LYS A 43 6.04 17.48 -18.58
CA LYS A 43 7.43 17.07 -18.85
C LYS A 43 8.40 18.27 -18.89
N GLY A 44 9.54 18.15 -18.20
CA GLY A 44 10.54 19.21 -18.08
C GLY A 44 10.23 20.28 -17.02
N SER A 45 9.01 20.29 -16.45
CA SER A 45 8.68 21.19 -15.35
C SER A 45 9.18 20.61 -14.03
N VAL A 46 10.01 21.37 -13.31
CA VAL A 46 10.58 20.97 -12.02
C VAL A 46 10.15 21.96 -10.95
N GLN A 47 9.72 21.44 -9.80
CA GLN A 47 9.48 22.23 -8.60
C GLN A 47 10.27 21.65 -7.41
N ILE A 48 10.46 22.45 -6.37
CA ILE A 48 11.23 22.08 -5.18
C ILE A 48 10.33 22.01 -3.95
N TYR A 49 10.54 21.00 -3.11
CA TYR A 49 9.77 20.78 -1.91
C TYR A 49 10.62 20.26 -0.75
N PRO A 50 10.32 20.66 0.51
CA PRO A 50 10.90 20.02 1.68
C PRO A 50 10.54 18.53 1.72
N ALA A 51 11.45 17.70 2.26
CA ALA A 51 11.23 16.26 2.41
C ALA A 51 9.95 15.90 3.19
N ALA A 52 9.54 16.78 4.12
CA ALA A 52 8.31 16.64 4.91
C ALA A 52 7.03 16.81 4.07
N ALA A 53 7.09 17.57 2.98
CA ALA A 53 5.92 17.82 2.11
C ALA A 53 5.66 16.66 1.13
N LEU A 54 6.62 15.73 0.99
CA LEU A 54 6.58 14.65 0.01
C LEU A 54 6.32 13.28 0.67
N GLU A 55 5.71 12.41 -0.11
CA GLU A 55 5.63 10.98 0.14
C GLU A 55 5.96 10.19 -1.12
N LEU A 56 6.56 9.02 -0.96
CA LEU A 56 6.71 8.08 -2.06
C LEU A 56 5.33 7.76 -2.61
N ILE A 57 5.20 7.83 -3.93
CA ILE A 57 4.15 7.11 -4.63
C ILE A 57 4.59 5.66 -4.54
N THR A 58 4.23 5.01 -3.43
CA THR A 58 4.38 3.58 -3.33
C THR A 58 3.44 2.98 -4.36
N THR A 59 3.97 2.63 -5.53
CA THR A 59 3.54 1.42 -6.20
C THR A 59 3.97 0.28 -5.29
N ALA A 60 3.36 0.16 -4.09
CA ALA A 60 3.45 -1.09 -3.36
C ALA A 60 2.95 -2.09 -4.39
N LYS A 61 3.88 -2.88 -4.92
CA LYS A 61 3.55 -3.92 -5.88
C LYS A 61 2.38 -4.64 -5.24
N PRO A 62 1.21 -4.74 -5.90
CA PRO A 62 0.10 -5.47 -5.32
C PRO A 62 0.68 -6.80 -4.87
N PRO A 63 0.43 -7.21 -3.62
CA PRO A 63 1.04 -8.42 -3.08
C PRO A 63 0.84 -9.53 -4.12
N THR A 64 1.85 -10.36 -4.33
CA THR A 64 1.66 -11.54 -5.18
C THR A 64 0.46 -12.32 -4.65
N ARG A 65 -0.19 -13.11 -5.52
CA ARG A 65 -1.34 -13.91 -5.12
C ARG A 65 -1.07 -14.73 -3.86
N GLN A 66 0.13 -15.29 -3.74
CA GLN A 66 0.55 -16.04 -2.56
C GLN A 66 0.66 -15.16 -1.31
N GLU A 67 1.32 -13.99 -1.40
CA GLU A 67 1.44 -13.07 -0.26
C GLU A 67 0.07 -12.53 0.19
N PHE A 68 -0.86 -12.33 -0.74
CA PHE A 68 -2.23 -11.95 -0.41
C PHE A 68 -2.92 -13.07 0.38
N ILE A 69 -2.84 -14.31 -0.11
CA ILE A 69 -3.41 -15.49 0.56
C ILE A 69 -2.81 -15.66 1.95
N ASP A 70 -1.48 -15.62 2.09
CA ASP A 70 -0.81 -15.83 3.37
C ASP A 70 -1.23 -14.79 4.42
N ARG A 71 -1.35 -13.52 4.01
CA ARG A 71 -1.82 -12.44 4.88
C ARG A 71 -3.31 -12.57 5.24
N PHE A 72 -4.13 -12.95 4.28
CA PHE A 72 -5.56 -13.18 4.49
C PHE A 72 -5.80 -14.33 5.47
N VAL A 73 -5.15 -15.47 5.26
CA VAL A 73 -5.20 -16.65 6.14
C VAL A 73 -4.73 -16.29 7.55
N LYS A 74 -3.58 -15.62 7.66
CA LYS A 74 -3.07 -15.15 8.96
C LYS A 74 -4.10 -14.28 9.68
N LYS A 75 -4.74 -13.37 8.96
CA LYS A 75 -5.72 -12.46 9.57
C LYS A 75 -6.98 -13.20 10.02
N MET A 76 -7.46 -14.14 9.22
CA MET A 76 -8.63 -14.94 9.60
C MET A 76 -8.38 -15.77 10.85
N VAL A 77 -7.24 -16.47 10.91
CA VAL A 77 -6.90 -17.30 12.07
C VAL A 77 -6.69 -16.46 13.32
N GLU A 78 -6.12 -15.25 13.19
CA GLU A 78 -5.97 -14.31 14.31
C GLU A 78 -7.33 -13.88 14.91
N VAL A 79 -8.34 -13.67 14.07
CA VAL A 79 -9.64 -13.11 14.49
C VAL A 79 -10.64 -14.21 14.89
N ALA A 80 -10.72 -15.29 14.11
CA ALA A 80 -11.71 -16.35 14.29
C ALA A 80 -11.16 -17.61 14.97
N GLY A 81 -9.84 -17.74 15.12
CA GLY A 81 -9.18 -18.91 15.70
C GLY A 81 -8.79 -19.98 14.67
N GLU A 82 -8.44 -21.18 15.14
CA GLU A 82 -7.89 -22.24 14.28
C GLU A 82 -8.96 -23.08 13.57
N ARG A 83 -10.14 -23.24 14.18
CA ARG A 83 -11.21 -24.12 13.70
C ARG A 83 -12.59 -23.50 13.87
N PHE A 84 -13.48 -23.81 12.94
CA PHE A 84 -14.91 -23.55 13.05
C PHE A 84 -15.54 -24.47 14.12
N THR A 85 -16.78 -24.16 14.50
CA THR A 85 -17.56 -24.91 15.50
C THR A 85 -17.90 -26.34 15.07
N ASP A 86 -17.93 -26.59 13.76
CA ASP A 86 -18.12 -27.92 13.14
C ASP A 86 -16.82 -28.74 13.07
N GLY A 87 -15.69 -28.16 13.50
CA GLY A 87 -14.38 -28.78 13.49
C GLY A 87 -13.57 -28.58 12.21
N HIS A 88 -14.10 -27.91 11.18
CA HIS A 88 -13.35 -27.58 9.97
C HIS A 88 -12.24 -26.53 10.24
N SER A 89 -11.17 -26.58 9.45
CA SER A 89 -10.00 -25.69 9.58
C SER A 89 -10.27 -24.33 8.95
N ILE A 90 -10.15 -23.25 9.73
CA ILE A 90 -10.31 -21.88 9.23
C ILE A 90 -9.20 -21.54 8.23
N ALA A 91 -7.99 -22.06 8.45
CA ALA A 91 -6.88 -21.83 7.56
C ALA A 91 -7.07 -22.46 6.17
N ASP A 92 -7.73 -23.62 6.08
CA ASP A 92 -7.96 -24.28 4.80
C ASP A 92 -9.11 -23.62 4.05
N TYR A 93 -10.19 -23.24 4.75
CA TYR A 93 -11.23 -22.37 4.20
C TYR A 93 -10.63 -21.06 3.65
N ALA A 94 -9.80 -20.38 4.43
CA ALA A 94 -9.21 -19.11 4.05
C ALA A 94 -8.32 -19.22 2.80
N LYS A 95 -7.64 -20.36 2.58
CA LYS A 95 -6.85 -20.61 1.36
C LYS A 95 -7.71 -20.82 0.12
N GLU A 96 -8.92 -21.37 0.28
CA GLU A 96 -9.88 -21.56 -0.81
C GLU A 96 -10.56 -20.24 -1.19
N ILE A 97 -10.82 -19.38 -0.20
CA ILE A 97 -11.55 -18.12 -0.37
C ILE A 97 -10.65 -16.93 -0.73
N ALA A 98 -9.48 -16.78 -0.13
CA ALA A 98 -8.57 -15.66 -0.41
C ALA A 98 -8.28 -15.42 -1.92
N PRO A 99 -8.17 -16.45 -2.78
CA PRO A 99 -8.05 -16.27 -4.21
C PRO A 99 -9.19 -15.49 -4.88
N THR A 100 -10.44 -15.67 -4.43
CA THR A 100 -11.60 -15.00 -5.05
C THR A 100 -11.54 -13.50 -4.79
N PHE A 101 -11.07 -13.09 -3.60
CA PHE A 101 -10.82 -11.70 -3.25
C PHE A 101 -9.63 -11.09 -4.00
N PHE A 102 -8.61 -11.90 -4.32
CA PHE A 102 -7.47 -11.45 -5.11
C PHE A 102 -7.84 -11.21 -6.57
N ASP A 103 -8.72 -12.04 -7.13
CA ASP A 103 -9.13 -11.98 -8.52
C ASP A 103 -10.07 -10.79 -8.81
N ASP A 104 -10.77 -10.25 -7.80
CA ASP A 104 -11.50 -8.97 -7.88
C ASP A 104 -10.56 -7.76 -7.71
N PRO A 105 -10.39 -6.90 -8.74
CA PRO A 105 -9.50 -5.74 -8.66
C PRO A 105 -9.85 -4.73 -7.57
N SER A 106 -11.14 -4.59 -7.22
CA SER A 106 -11.61 -3.63 -6.21
C SER A 106 -11.24 -4.10 -4.80
N GLN A 107 -11.49 -5.38 -4.50
CA GLN A 107 -11.15 -6.00 -3.22
C GLN A 107 -9.64 -6.14 -3.02
N ARG A 108 -8.91 -6.45 -4.09
CA ARG A 108 -7.44 -6.51 -4.05
C ARG A 108 -6.80 -5.19 -3.63
N VAL A 109 -7.40 -4.05 -3.97
CA VAL A 109 -6.90 -2.71 -3.58
C VAL A 109 -7.16 -2.40 -2.11
N GLU A 110 -8.26 -2.89 -1.53
CA GLU A 110 -8.55 -2.75 -0.10
C GLU A 110 -7.57 -3.52 0.79
N GLY A 111 -7.00 -4.60 0.24
CA GLY A 111 -5.96 -5.40 0.87
C GLY A 111 -6.48 -6.64 1.61
N PRO A 112 -5.61 -7.63 1.83
CA PRO A 112 -6.01 -8.96 2.32
C PRO A 112 -6.60 -8.92 3.74
N GLU A 113 -6.16 -8.00 4.61
CA GLU A 113 -6.69 -7.90 5.96
C GLU A 113 -8.12 -7.35 6.01
N SER A 114 -8.44 -6.36 5.19
CA SER A 114 -9.79 -5.80 5.07
C SER A 114 -10.75 -6.84 4.52
N CYS A 115 -10.32 -7.57 3.48
CA CYS A 115 -11.09 -8.66 2.88
C CYS A 115 -11.38 -9.78 3.90
N ALA A 116 -10.39 -10.17 4.71
CA ALA A 116 -10.57 -11.21 5.73
C ALA A 116 -11.60 -10.82 6.79
N LEU A 117 -11.61 -9.55 7.22
CA LEU A 117 -12.58 -9.04 8.19
C LEU A 117 -13.99 -8.97 7.60
N ALA A 118 -14.11 -8.50 6.35
CA ALA A 118 -15.40 -8.43 5.65
C ALA A 118 -16.02 -9.83 5.48
N ASP A 119 -15.20 -10.84 5.20
CA ASP A 119 -15.69 -12.22 5.07
C ASP A 119 -16.15 -12.79 6.43
N ILE A 120 -15.36 -12.58 7.50
CA ILE A 120 -15.75 -13.00 8.85
C ILE A 120 -17.06 -12.35 9.29
N ASP A 121 -17.30 -11.08 8.94
CA ASP A 121 -18.55 -10.39 9.28
C ASP A 121 -19.77 -10.98 8.55
N CYS A 122 -19.57 -11.65 7.40
CA CYS A 122 -20.61 -12.36 6.67
C CYS A 122 -20.95 -13.74 7.24
N TRP A 123 -20.16 -14.26 8.18
CA TRP A 123 -20.44 -15.55 8.80
C TRP A 123 -21.62 -15.44 9.78
N GLU A 124 -22.56 -16.38 9.72
CA GLU A 124 -23.62 -16.48 10.72
C GLU A 124 -22.99 -16.71 12.11
N ARG A 125 -23.37 -15.88 13.08
CA ARG A 125 -22.82 -15.91 14.46
C ARG A 125 -23.53 -16.94 15.34
#